data_AF-A0A821XEE3-F1
#
_entry.id   AF-A0A821XEE3-F1
#
_cell.length_a   1.000
_cell.length_b   1.000
_cell.length_c   1.000
_cell.angle_alpha   90.00
_cell.angle_beta   90.00
_cell.angle_gamma   90.00
#
_symmetry.space_group_name_H-M   'P 1'
#
loop_
_entity.id
_entity.type
_entity.pdbx_description
1 polymer ?
#
loop_
_entity_poly.entity_id
_entity_poly.type
_entity_poly.pdbx_seq_one_letter_code
_entity_poly.pdbx_strand_id
1 'polypeptide(L)'
;MSFLPIIIHIPNRLVFFLCLLVILLHSTCSAMMMPGNLFDADPCVTCKTISEKFVEGYKKTAKSNFGGGNTDWEEKKLKGYAKSETRLIEILESSCSKTESQCSTFLEKYEDQIEEWYQTSSPDLIDNFYEWLCIDTAKVCCPEGT
;
A
#
# COMPACT_ATOMS: atom_id res chain seq x y z
N MET A 1 -40.07 -54.39 29.85
CA MET A 1 -40.16 -53.07 29.22
C MET A 1 -38.75 -52.65 28.86
N SER A 2 -38.29 -53.05 27.68
CA SER A 2 -36.90 -52.88 27.25
C SER A 2 -36.92 -51.94 26.06
N PHE A 3 -36.54 -50.68 26.27
CA PHE A 3 -36.34 -49.73 25.19
C PHE A 3 -35.00 -50.06 24.51
N LEU A 4 -35.06 -50.64 23.32
CA LEU A 4 -33.92 -50.69 22.39
C LEU A 4 -33.92 -49.39 21.57
N PRO A 5 -32.77 -48.68 21.46
CA PRO A 5 -32.68 -47.49 20.65
C PRO A 5 -32.71 -47.86 19.15
N ILE A 6 -33.62 -47.26 18.41
CA ILE A 6 -33.69 -47.35 16.95
C ILE A 6 -32.46 -46.62 16.41
N ILE A 7 -31.46 -47.37 15.95
CA ILE A 7 -30.35 -46.82 15.17
C ILE A 7 -30.91 -46.46 13.79
N ILE A 8 -31.25 -45.18 13.61
CA ILE A 8 -31.65 -44.64 12.30
C ILE A 8 -30.42 -44.69 11.40
N HIS A 9 -30.40 -45.63 10.46
CA HIS A 9 -29.34 -45.78 9.47
C HIS A 9 -29.50 -44.66 8.43
N ILE A 10 -29.01 -43.46 8.74
CA ILE A 10 -28.98 -42.37 7.76
C ILE A 10 -28.08 -42.82 6.62
N PRO A 11 -28.55 -42.84 5.36
CA PRO A 11 -27.72 -43.30 4.26
C PRO A 11 -26.50 -42.39 4.15
N ASN A 12 -25.32 -42.99 3.97
CA ASN A 12 -24.03 -42.31 3.94
C ASN A 12 -24.01 -41.13 2.92
N ARG A 13 -24.85 -41.23 1.88
CA ARG A 13 -25.10 -40.18 0.89
C ARG A 13 -25.77 -38.93 1.49
N LEU A 14 -26.77 -39.09 2.37
CA LEU A 14 -27.43 -37.97 3.04
C LEU A 14 -26.48 -37.26 4.02
N VAL A 15 -25.67 -38.03 4.75
CA VAL A 15 -24.65 -37.49 5.65
C VAL A 15 -23.60 -36.70 4.86
N PHE A 16 -23.18 -37.21 3.71
CA PHE A 16 -22.26 -36.52 2.82
C PHE A 16 -22.85 -35.21 2.26
N PHE A 17 -24.11 -35.23 1.80
CA PHE A 17 -24.79 -34.02 1.33
C PHE A 17 -24.99 -32.99 2.45
N LEU A 18 -25.36 -33.41 3.67
CA LEU A 18 -25.49 -32.52 4.83
C LEU A 18 -24.14 -31.92 5.23
N CYS A 19 -23.05 -32.70 5.22
CA CYS A 19 -21.69 -32.20 5.45
C CYS A 19 -21.26 -31.20 4.37
N LEU A 20 -21.53 -31.48 3.08
CA LEU A 20 -21.21 -30.55 2.00
C LEU A 20 -21.98 -29.23 2.12
N LEU A 21 -23.26 -29.27 2.49
CA LEU A 21 -24.04 -28.06 2.74
C LEU A 21 -23.49 -27.25 3.93
N VAL A 22 -23.09 -27.91 5.03
CA VAL A 22 -22.46 -27.25 6.18
C VAL A 22 -21.09 -26.65 5.82
N ILE A 23 -20.27 -27.35 5.02
CA ILE A 23 -18.97 -26.83 4.55
C ILE A 23 -19.16 -25.63 3.62
N LEU A 24 -20.14 -25.67 2.70
CA LEU A 24 -20.45 -24.55 1.81
C LEU A 24 -20.98 -23.33 2.60
N LEU A 25 -21.77 -23.56 3.65
CA LEU A 25 -22.26 -22.51 4.56
C LEU A 25 -21.17 -21.94 5.46
N HIS A 26 -20.17 -22.72 5.86
CA HIS A 26 -19.01 -22.21 6.60
C HIS A 26 -18.00 -21.48 5.70
N SER A 27 -17.85 -21.91 4.45
CA SER A 27 -16.88 -21.32 3.49
C SER A 27 -17.24 -19.88 3.11
N THR A 28 -18.52 -19.49 3.18
CA THR A 28 -18.93 -18.10 2.95
C THR A 28 -18.72 -17.17 4.15
N CYS A 29 -18.39 -17.69 5.34
CA CYS A 29 -18.23 -16.89 6.55
C CYS A 29 -16.79 -16.38 6.75
N SER A 30 -15.78 -17.04 6.19
CA SER A 30 -14.38 -16.60 6.33
C SER A 30 -14.00 -15.39 5.45
N ALA A 31 -14.88 -14.96 4.53
CA ALA A 31 -14.64 -13.81 3.67
C ALA A 31 -15.11 -12.48 4.28
N MET A 32 -15.70 -12.48 5.47
CA MET A 32 -16.23 -11.27 6.12
C MET A 32 -15.72 -11.12 7.56
N MET A 33 -14.41 -11.11 7.73
CA MET A 33 -13.76 -10.61 8.95
C MET A 33 -12.45 -9.92 8.56
N MET A 34 -12.56 -8.77 7.88
CA MET A 34 -11.50 -7.76 7.98
C MET A 34 -11.85 -6.92 9.21
N PRO A 35 -11.01 -6.83 10.25
CA PRO A 35 -11.07 -5.73 11.19
C PRO A 35 -10.58 -4.49 10.43
N GLY A 36 -11.42 -3.94 9.56
CA GLY A 36 -11.21 -2.59 9.07
C GLY A 36 -11.29 -1.69 10.29
N ASN A 37 -10.17 -1.05 10.64
CA ASN A 37 -10.20 0.07 11.58
C ASN A 37 -11.24 1.05 11.05
N LEU A 38 -12.30 1.24 11.82
CA LEU A 38 -13.48 2.05 11.47
C LEU A 38 -13.20 3.56 11.55
N PHE A 39 -11.93 3.94 11.39
CA PHE A 39 -11.54 5.25 10.94
C PHE A 39 -10.98 5.02 9.53
N ASP A 40 -11.78 5.33 8.50
CA ASP A 40 -11.17 5.69 7.23
C ASP A 40 -10.18 6.81 7.58
N ALA A 41 -8.87 6.54 7.50
CA ALA A 41 -7.91 7.59 7.84
C ALA A 41 -8.17 8.73 6.88
N ASP A 42 -8.29 9.92 7.46
CA ASP A 42 -8.52 11.13 6.71
C ASP A 42 -7.53 11.20 5.54
N PRO A 43 -8.01 11.34 4.28
CA PRO A 43 -7.14 11.32 3.11
C PRO A 43 -6.08 12.42 3.14
N CYS A 44 -6.35 13.58 3.76
CA CYS A 44 -5.35 14.62 3.95
C CYS A 44 -4.28 14.20 4.94
N VAL A 45 -4.67 13.60 6.08
CA VAL A 45 -3.71 13.08 7.08
C VAL A 45 -2.81 12.00 6.47
N THR A 46 -3.38 11.11 5.67
CA THR A 46 -2.63 10.07 4.94
C THR A 46 -1.62 10.71 3.96
N CYS A 47 -2.08 11.62 3.10
CA CYS A 47 -1.21 12.28 2.13
C CYS A 47 -0.12 13.13 2.80
N LYS A 48 -0.44 13.80 3.90
CA LYS A 48 0.51 14.58 4.69
C LYS A 48 1.63 13.69 5.22
N THR A 49 1.26 12.55 5.80
CA THR A 49 2.22 11.57 6.34
C THR A 49 3.13 11.03 5.24
N ILE A 50 2.55 10.66 4.09
CA ILE A 50 3.30 10.24 2.89
C ILE A 50 4.28 11.33 2.47
N SER A 51 3.85 12.59 2.42
CA SER A 51 4.68 13.71 1.95
C SER A 51 5.87 13.97 2.88
N GLU A 52 5.63 13.93 4.19
CA GLU A 52 6.69 14.06 5.20
C GLU A 52 7.73 12.93 5.05
N LYS A 53 7.26 11.69 4.89
CA LYS A 53 8.14 10.52 4.73
C LYS A 53 8.85 10.49 3.38
N PHE A 54 8.22 10.97 2.32
CA PHE A 54 8.84 11.09 1.02
C PHE A 54 10.05 12.04 1.09
N VAL A 55 9.89 13.21 1.71
CA VAL A 55 10.99 14.18 1.89
C VAL A 55 12.10 13.61 2.77
N GLU A 56 11.75 12.89 3.85
CA GLU A 56 12.71 12.17 4.70
C GLU A 56 13.49 11.11 3.89
N GLY A 57 12.79 10.27 3.14
CA GLY A 57 13.36 9.22 2.28
C GLY A 57 14.25 9.80 1.19
N TYR A 58 13.84 10.92 0.57
CA TYR A 58 14.65 11.63 -0.42
C TYR A 58 15.99 12.07 0.18
N LYS A 59 15.97 12.68 1.37
CA LYS A 59 17.20 13.14 2.06
C LYS A 59 18.07 11.95 2.47
N LYS A 60 17.45 10.87 2.94
CA LYS A 60 18.15 9.64 3.37
C LYS A 60 18.87 8.94 2.22
N THR A 61 18.29 8.91 1.02
CA THR A 61 18.88 8.26 -0.17
C THR A 61 19.84 9.17 -0.94
N ALA A 62 20.08 10.41 -0.52
CA ALA A 62 20.89 11.37 -1.28
C ALA A 62 22.35 10.92 -1.53
N LYS A 63 22.89 10.01 -0.72
CA LYS A 63 24.24 9.43 -0.85
C LYS A 63 24.24 7.94 -1.23
N SER A 64 23.06 7.40 -1.55
CA SER A 64 22.93 6.02 -2.01
C SER A 64 23.34 5.91 -3.48
N ASN A 65 23.44 4.68 -3.97
CA ASN A 65 23.79 4.33 -5.34
C ASN A 65 22.97 3.10 -5.75
N PHE A 66 23.08 2.65 -7.01
CA PHE A 66 22.39 1.44 -7.49
C PHE A 66 22.82 0.13 -6.77
N GLY A 67 23.83 0.17 -5.90
CA GLY A 67 24.29 -0.98 -5.11
C GLY A 67 25.22 -1.95 -5.85
N GLY A 68 25.66 -1.62 -7.07
CA GLY A 68 26.55 -2.41 -7.93
C GLY A 68 28.03 -1.98 -7.91
N GLY A 69 28.88 -2.69 -8.66
CA GLY A 69 30.32 -2.39 -8.79
C GLY A 69 30.64 -1.37 -9.90
N ASN A 70 31.74 -0.62 -9.72
CA ASN A 70 32.23 0.48 -10.58
C ASN A 70 31.21 1.63 -10.83
N THR A 71 30.82 2.28 -9.74
CA THR A 71 29.97 3.49 -9.69
C THR A 71 30.38 4.59 -10.68
N ASP A 72 31.68 4.78 -10.92
CA ASP A 72 32.22 5.76 -11.87
C ASP A 72 31.78 5.55 -13.33
N TRP A 73 31.48 4.32 -13.75
CA TRP A 73 30.99 4.03 -15.10
C TRP A 73 29.47 4.25 -15.17
N GLU A 74 28.75 3.85 -14.12
CA GLU A 74 27.29 3.99 -14.01
C GLU A 74 26.87 5.47 -14.03
N GLU A 75 27.57 6.33 -13.29
CA GLU A 75 27.32 7.78 -13.28
C GLU A 75 27.55 8.44 -14.64
N LYS A 76 28.49 7.92 -15.45
CA LYS A 76 28.83 8.49 -16.77
C LYS A 76 27.93 7.99 -17.90
N LYS A 77 27.16 6.92 -17.69
CA LYS A 77 26.44 6.21 -18.76
C LYS A 77 24.94 6.05 -18.53
N LEU A 78 24.45 6.14 -17.31
CA LEU A 78 23.02 6.10 -16.98
C LEU A 78 22.51 7.49 -16.57
N LYS A 79 21.18 7.70 -16.60
CA LYS A 79 20.57 8.77 -15.80
C LYS A 79 20.97 8.49 -14.35
N GLY A 80 21.82 9.33 -13.76
CA GLY A 80 22.41 9.07 -12.45
C GLY A 80 21.36 8.71 -11.39
N TYR A 81 21.79 7.93 -10.38
CA TYR A 81 20.94 7.42 -9.30
C TYR A 81 20.00 8.47 -8.70
N ALA A 82 20.46 9.73 -8.60
CA ALA A 82 19.70 10.85 -8.06
C ALA A 82 18.31 11.07 -8.70
N LYS A 83 18.10 10.69 -9.96
CA LYS A 83 16.80 10.83 -10.68
C LYS A 83 16.33 9.50 -11.28
N SER A 84 16.84 8.37 -10.78
CA SER A 84 16.42 7.06 -11.26
C SER A 84 15.09 6.62 -10.63
N GLU A 85 14.36 5.79 -11.36
CA GLU A 85 13.19 5.07 -10.87
C GLU A 85 13.54 4.23 -9.63
N THR A 86 14.71 3.58 -9.63
CA THR A 86 15.20 2.81 -8.47
C THR A 86 15.22 3.65 -7.19
N ARG A 87 15.77 4.87 -7.23
CA ARG A 87 15.79 5.75 -6.07
C ARG A 87 14.37 6.18 -5.66
N LEU A 88 13.48 6.40 -6.63
CA LEU A 88 12.09 6.74 -6.34
C LEU A 88 11.39 5.60 -5.60
N ILE A 89 11.53 4.35 -6.07
CA ILE A 89 10.95 3.18 -5.41
C ILE A 89 11.49 3.03 -3.97
N GLU A 90 12.79 3.19 -3.76
CA GLU A 90 13.36 3.15 -2.39
C GLU A 90 12.73 4.21 -1.46
N ILE A 91 12.44 5.41 -1.98
CA ILE A 91 11.77 6.48 -1.22
C ILE A 91 10.33 6.07 -0.91
N LEU A 92 9.57 5.59 -1.91
CA LEU A 92 8.17 5.22 -1.78
C LEU A 92 7.96 4.02 -0.86
N GLU A 93 8.83 3.01 -0.92
CA GLU A 93 8.80 1.85 -0.01
C GLU A 93 8.98 2.26 1.45
N SER A 94 9.74 3.34 1.71
CA SER A 94 9.92 3.88 3.06
C SER A 94 8.82 4.84 3.51
N SER A 95 7.90 5.20 2.60
CA SER A 95 6.86 6.20 2.84
C SER A 95 5.60 5.65 3.52
N CYS A 96 5.40 4.33 3.49
CA CYS A 96 4.28 3.63 4.12
C CYS A 96 4.74 2.45 4.97
N SER A 97 4.05 2.16 6.08
CA SER A 97 4.19 0.87 6.77
C SER A 97 3.43 -0.23 6.03
N LYS A 98 3.92 -1.48 6.09
CA LYS A 98 3.26 -2.66 5.48
C LYS A 98 1.85 -2.93 5.99
N THR A 99 1.49 -2.36 7.14
CA THR A 99 0.16 -2.51 7.76
C THR A 99 -0.81 -1.38 7.41
N GLU A 100 -0.36 -0.36 6.68
CA GLU A 100 -1.15 0.85 6.36
C GLU A 100 -1.76 0.73 4.96
N SER A 101 -2.84 -0.04 4.84
CA SER A 101 -3.49 -0.29 3.55
C SER A 101 -3.91 0.99 2.82
N GLN A 102 -4.42 1.99 3.53
CA GLN A 102 -4.81 3.29 2.96
C GLN A 102 -3.61 4.06 2.40
N CYS A 103 -2.44 3.92 3.02
CA CYS A 103 -1.20 4.54 2.53
C CYS A 103 -0.77 3.89 1.21
N SER A 104 -0.74 2.55 1.17
CA SER A 104 -0.42 1.80 -0.07
C SER A 104 -1.40 2.12 -1.19
N THR A 105 -2.72 2.09 -0.91
CA THR A 105 -3.74 2.44 -1.91
C THR A 105 -3.61 3.89 -2.40
N PHE A 106 -3.20 4.83 -1.54
CA PHE A 106 -2.94 6.20 -1.96
C PHE A 106 -1.75 6.27 -2.91
N LEU A 107 -0.61 5.65 -2.56
CA LEU A 107 0.58 5.64 -3.42
C LEU A 107 0.31 4.96 -4.77
N GLU A 108 -0.38 3.82 -4.78
CA GLU A 108 -0.80 3.13 -6.00
C GLU A 108 -1.65 4.02 -6.90
N LYS A 109 -2.56 4.82 -6.32
CA LYS A 109 -3.46 5.70 -7.08
C LYS A 109 -2.73 6.87 -7.76
N TYR A 110 -1.64 7.36 -7.17
CA TYR A 110 -0.92 8.55 -7.62
C TYR A 110 0.49 8.24 -8.14
N GLU A 111 0.82 6.96 -8.38
CA GLU A 111 2.14 6.49 -8.79
C GLU A 111 2.65 7.20 -10.05
N ASP A 112 1.83 7.22 -11.11
CA ASP A 112 2.18 7.85 -12.38
C ASP A 112 2.52 9.35 -12.22
N GLN A 113 1.71 10.08 -11.45
CA GLN A 113 1.93 11.51 -11.21
C GLN A 113 3.19 11.76 -10.38
N ILE A 114 3.43 10.92 -9.36
CA ILE A 114 4.60 11.01 -8.50
C ILE A 114 5.87 10.72 -9.30
N GLU A 115 5.83 9.72 -10.18
CA GLU A 115 6.96 9.40 -11.05
C GLU A 115 7.26 10.57 -12.01
N GLU A 116 6.26 11.07 -12.72
CA GLU A 116 6.43 12.18 -13.65
C GLU A 116 6.97 13.42 -12.94
N TRP A 117 6.40 13.77 -11.79
CA TRP A 117 6.86 14.90 -10.99
C TRP A 117 8.29 14.69 -10.49
N TYR A 118 8.63 13.51 -10.00
CA TYR A 118 9.98 13.21 -9.53
C TYR A 118 11.01 13.33 -10.65
N GLN A 119 10.69 12.86 -11.86
CA GLN A 119 11.59 12.92 -13.00
C GLN A 119 11.80 14.36 -13.51
N THR A 120 10.77 15.20 -13.45
CA THR A 120 10.78 16.55 -14.05
C THR A 120 11.14 17.67 -13.06
N SER A 121 10.90 17.49 -11.77
CA SER A 121 11.09 18.56 -10.76
C SER A 121 12.54 18.87 -10.45
N SER A 122 12.84 20.13 -10.13
CA SER A 122 14.14 20.49 -9.53
C SER A 122 14.30 19.89 -8.13
N PRO A 123 15.52 19.48 -7.71
CA PRO A 123 15.79 19.13 -6.31
C PRO A 123 15.34 20.19 -5.29
N ASP A 124 15.32 21.47 -5.68
CA ASP A 124 14.88 22.56 -4.80
C ASP A 124 13.37 22.52 -4.48
N LEU A 125 12.58 21.81 -5.29
CA LEU A 125 11.12 21.68 -5.10
C LEU A 125 10.72 20.49 -4.23
N ILE A 126 11.69 19.72 -3.73
CA ILE A 126 11.40 18.53 -2.92
C ILE A 126 10.64 18.89 -1.63
N ASP A 127 11.00 20.01 -0.98
CA ASP A 127 10.30 20.45 0.23
C ASP A 127 8.85 20.93 -0.06
N ASN A 128 8.50 21.22 -1.33
CA ASN A 128 7.13 21.56 -1.77
C ASN A 128 6.29 20.34 -2.17
N PHE A 129 6.79 19.10 -1.98
CA PHE A 129 6.08 17.88 -2.38
C PHE A 129 4.67 17.78 -1.76
N TYR A 130 4.49 18.22 -0.51
CA TYR A 130 3.17 18.25 0.13
C TYR A 130 2.16 19.14 -0.60
N GLU A 131 2.58 20.35 -0.96
CA GLU A 131 1.72 21.32 -1.65
C GLU A 131 1.30 20.75 -3.02
N TRP A 132 2.28 20.26 -3.78
CA TRP A 132 2.02 19.65 -5.09
C TRP A 132 1.15 18.39 -4.99
N LEU A 133 1.48 17.45 -4.10
CA LEU A 133 0.78 16.16 -4.04
C LEU A 133 -0.59 16.30 -3.37
N CYS A 134 -0.65 16.90 -2.18
CA CYS A 134 -1.84 16.83 -1.33
C CYS A 134 -2.87 17.92 -1.62
N ILE A 135 -2.43 19.10 -2.06
CA ILE A 135 -3.30 20.24 -2.35
C ILE A 135 -3.60 20.30 -3.84
N ASP A 136 -2.57 20.37 -4.70
CA ASP A 136 -2.79 20.63 -6.13
C ASP A 136 -3.24 19.38 -6.91
N THR A 137 -2.58 18.25 -6.66
CA THR A 137 -2.77 17.02 -7.44
C THR A 137 -3.89 16.15 -6.89
N ALA A 138 -3.79 15.72 -5.62
CA ALA A 138 -4.77 14.85 -5.00
C ALA A 138 -6.01 15.61 -4.50
N LYS A 139 -5.87 16.90 -4.20
CA LYS A 139 -6.94 17.78 -3.68
C LYS A 139 -7.64 17.21 -2.45
N VAL A 140 -6.86 16.57 -1.58
CA VAL A 140 -7.34 15.98 -0.33
C VAL A 140 -7.15 16.93 0.85
N CYS A 141 -6.21 17.87 0.76
CA CYS A 141 -5.94 18.90 1.77
C CYS A 141 -6.37 20.29 1.29
N CYS A 142 -6.62 21.18 2.26
CA CYS A 142 -6.80 22.61 2.01
C CYS A 142 -5.49 23.39 2.23
N PRO A 143 -5.25 24.50 1.51
CA PRO A 143 -4.13 25.39 1.78
C PRO A 143 -4.30 26.10 3.12
N GLU A 144 -3.18 26.47 3.74
CA GLU A 144 -3.18 27.18 5.03
C GLU A 144 -3.98 28.49 4.95
N GLY A 145 -4.83 28.74 5.95
CA GLY A 145 -5.62 29.98 6.04
C GLY A 145 -7.00 29.95 5.38
N THR A 146 -7.49 28.76 5.03
CA THR A 146 -8.86 28.52 4.51
C THR A 146 -9.67 27.71 5.51
#